data_AF-A0A497J9M8-F1
#
_entry.id   AF-A0A497J9M8-F1
#
_cell.length_a   1.000
_cell.length_b   1.000
_cell.length_c   1.000
_cell.angle_alpha   90.00
_cell.angle_beta   90.00
_cell.angle_gamma   90.00
#
_symmetry.space_group_name_H-M   'P 1'
#
loop_
_entity.id
_entity.type
_entity.pdbx_description
1 polymer ?
#
loop_
_entity_poly.entity_id
_entity_poly.type
_entity_poly.pdbx_seq_one_letter_code
_entity_poly.pdbx_strand_id
1 'polypeptide(L)'
;MSWTNKYPNNQGYFEKYGGKFVPETLMPALEELERSYVKICKNRKFQIELQKLLRDYAGRPTPLYYAKRLSAQVGAKVYLKREDLLLGGAHKINNTLGQALLAKHMGKTRVIAETGAGQHGVATATAAAMLGLKCDIYM
;
A
#
# COMPACT_ATOMS: atom_id res chain seq x y z
N MET A 1 -22.18 8.00 4.89
CA MET A 1 -20.85 7.38 5.08
C MET A 1 -21.00 6.23 6.09
N SER A 2 -21.26 4.98 5.66
CA SER A 2 -21.57 3.89 6.62
C SER A 2 -21.00 2.49 6.29
N TRP A 3 -20.22 2.34 5.21
CA TRP A 3 -19.68 1.02 4.83
C TRP A 3 -18.40 0.63 5.57
N THR A 4 -17.59 1.60 6.00
CA THR A 4 -16.28 1.36 6.64
C THR A 4 -16.36 0.78 8.05
N ASN A 5 -17.50 0.91 8.74
CA ASN A 5 -17.69 0.32 10.07
C ASN A 5 -18.30 -1.09 10.04
N LYS A 6 -18.76 -1.57 8.86
CA LYS A 6 -19.43 -2.87 8.74
C LYS A 6 -18.51 -3.97 8.24
N TYR A 7 -17.46 -3.63 7.48
CA TYR A 7 -16.59 -4.61 6.85
C TYR A 7 -15.10 -4.22 6.88
N PRO A 8 -14.19 -5.21 6.84
CA PRO A 8 -14.47 -6.64 7.06
C PRO A 8 -14.95 -6.88 8.50
N ASN A 9 -15.64 -8.00 8.74
CA ASN A 9 -15.90 -8.43 10.11
C ASN A 9 -14.58 -8.84 10.82
N ASN A 10 -14.63 -9.14 12.12
CA ASN A 10 -13.44 -9.52 12.90
C ASN A 10 -12.72 -10.79 12.41
N GLN A 11 -13.35 -11.58 11.54
CA GLN A 11 -12.76 -12.76 10.91
C GLN A 11 -12.19 -12.47 9.52
N GLY A 12 -12.25 -11.22 9.04
CA GLY A 12 -11.74 -10.81 7.73
C GLY A 12 -12.75 -10.99 6.58
N TYR A 13 -14.03 -11.26 6.86
CA TYR A 13 -15.04 -11.46 5.82
C TYR A 13 -15.79 -10.16 5.45
N PHE A 14 -15.92 -9.94 4.14
CA PHE A 14 -16.87 -9.06 3.49
C PHE A 14 -18.06 -9.91 3.04
N GLU A 15 -19.08 -10.04 3.89
CA GLU A 15 -20.19 -10.97 3.70
C GLU A 15 -19.68 -12.41 3.55
N LYS A 16 -19.77 -13.00 2.36
CA LYS A 16 -19.28 -14.35 2.06
C LYS A 16 -17.87 -14.40 1.47
N TYR A 17 -17.22 -13.25 1.26
CA TYR A 17 -15.91 -13.13 0.61
C TYR A 17 -14.81 -12.74 1.62
N GLY A 18 -13.56 -13.10 1.36
CA GLY A 18 -12.44 -12.80 2.27
C GLY A 18 -12.16 -13.95 3.22
N GLY A 19 -11.84 -13.65 4.49
CA GLY A 19 -11.39 -14.64 5.46
C GLY A 19 -9.92 -15.02 5.31
N LYS A 20 -9.49 -16.04 6.06
CA LYS A 20 -8.11 -16.54 6.09
C LYS A 20 -8.08 -18.04 5.78
N PHE A 21 -7.91 -18.38 4.50
CA PHE A 21 -7.79 -19.76 4.02
C PHE A 21 -6.31 -20.10 3.78
N VAL A 22 -5.58 -20.27 4.88
CA VAL A 22 -4.12 -20.47 4.85
C VAL A 22 -3.73 -21.65 5.75
N PRO A 23 -2.54 -22.26 5.53
CA PRO A 23 -2.01 -23.25 6.46
C PRO A 23 -1.86 -22.69 7.88
N GLU A 24 -2.09 -23.55 8.88
CA GLU A 24 -1.96 -23.22 10.31
C GLU A 24 -0.60 -22.60 10.65
N THR A 25 0.46 -23.05 9.97
CA THR A 25 1.83 -22.55 10.16
C THR A 25 1.99 -21.05 9.85
N LEU A 26 1.08 -20.43 9.09
CA LEU A 26 1.09 -19.00 8.79
C LEU A 26 0.24 -18.16 9.75
N MET A 27 -0.68 -18.78 10.49
CA MET A 27 -1.63 -18.06 11.34
C MET A 27 -0.95 -17.15 12.38
N PRO A 28 0.11 -17.59 13.11
CA PRO A 28 0.77 -16.72 14.08
C PRO A 28 1.35 -15.43 13.46
N ALA A 29 1.90 -15.53 12.25
CA ALA A 29 2.47 -14.37 11.55
C ALA A 29 1.38 -13.38 11.10
N LEU A 30 0.25 -13.89 10.61
CA LEU A 30 -0.89 -13.06 10.20
C LEU A 30 -1.52 -12.34 11.41
N GLU A 31 -1.65 -13.02 12.55
CA GLU A 31 -2.18 -12.42 13.77
C GLU A 31 -1.23 -11.38 14.40
N GLU A 32 0.08 -11.63 14.36
CA GLU A 32 1.08 -10.63 14.74
C GLU A 32 0.96 -9.37 13.85
N LEU A 33 0.86 -9.56 12.54
CA LEU A 33 0.73 -8.47 11.57
C LEU A 33 -0.55 -7.66 11.81
N GLU A 34 -1.70 -8.32 11.95
CA GLU A 34 -2.98 -7.66 12.17
C GLU A 34 -2.98 -6.83 13.47
N ARG A 35 -2.54 -7.43 14.59
CA ARG A 35 -2.42 -6.72 15.88
C ARG A 35 -1.49 -5.52 15.77
N SER A 36 -0.35 -5.69 15.10
CA SER A 36 0.63 -4.63 14.91
C SER A 36 0.08 -3.52 14.04
N TYR A 37 -0.58 -3.84 12.93
CA TYR A 37 -1.20 -2.87 12.02
C TYR A 37 -2.24 -2.01 12.76
N VAL A 38 -3.19 -2.64 13.47
CA VAL A 38 -4.25 -1.94 14.19
C VAL A 38 -3.68 -0.98 15.25
N LYS A 39 -2.59 -1.36 15.91
CA LYS A 39 -1.92 -0.55 16.94
C LYS A 39 -1.07 0.57 16.35
N ILE A 40 -0.20 0.23 15.40
CA ILE A 40 0.83 1.14 14.86
C ILE A 40 0.21 2.15 13.91
N CYS A 41 -0.69 1.74 13.02
CA CYS A 41 -1.21 2.65 12.00
C CYS A 41 -2.13 3.73 12.58
N LYS A 42 -2.68 3.57 13.78
CA LYS A 42 -3.43 4.64 14.49
C LYS A 42 -2.51 5.62 15.22
N ASN A 43 -1.22 5.32 15.35
CA ASN A 43 -0.27 6.19 16.03
C ASN A 43 0.02 7.45 15.20
N ARG A 44 -0.06 8.63 15.84
CA ARG A 44 0.20 9.93 15.20
C ARG A 44 1.61 10.03 14.61
N LYS A 45 2.63 9.48 15.27
CA LYS A 45 4.01 9.48 14.78
C LYS A 45 4.12 8.70 13.47
N PHE A 46 3.52 7.51 13.41
CA PHE A 46 3.47 6.69 12.20
C PHE A 46 2.76 7.44 11.05
N GLN A 47 1.61 8.04 11.33
CA GLN A 47 0.85 8.80 10.32
C GLN A 47 1.64 10.00 9.78
N ILE A 48 2.32 10.75 10.64
CA ILE A 48 3.17 11.88 10.23
C ILE A 48 4.32 11.40 9.34
N GLU A 49 4.99 10.32 9.74
CA GLU A 49 6.12 9.75 8.99
C GLU A 49 5.67 9.22 7.62
N LEU A 50 4.58 8.45 7.57
CA LEU A 50 4.00 7.97 6.30
C LEU A 50 3.58 9.13 5.40
N GLN A 51 2.89 10.14 5.95
CA GLN A 51 2.49 11.31 5.15
C GLN A 51 3.70 12.08 4.63
N LYS A 52 4.77 12.20 5.41
CA LYS A 52 6.02 12.81 4.96
C LYS A 52 6.63 12.03 3.80
N LEU A 53 6.75 10.71 3.91
CA LEU A 53 7.21 9.85 2.82
C LEU A 53 6.34 9.97 1.57
N LEU A 54 5.02 9.97 1.73
CA LEU A 54 4.10 10.09 0.60
C LEU A 54 4.25 11.44 -0.12
N ARG A 55 4.41 12.54 0.60
CA ARG A 55 4.58 13.87 0.00
C ARG A 55 5.98 14.05 -0.59
N ASP A 56 6.99 13.89 0.26
CA ASP A 56 8.35 14.35 -0.03
C ASP A 56 9.14 13.32 -0.87
N TYR A 57 8.78 12.03 -0.78
CA TYR A 57 9.48 10.95 -1.50
C TYR A 57 8.66 10.38 -2.66
N ALA A 58 7.37 10.07 -2.44
CA ALA A 58 6.53 9.49 -3.49
C ALA A 58 5.97 10.53 -4.48
N GLY A 59 5.83 11.79 -4.08
CA GLY A 59 5.29 12.87 -4.92
C GLY A 59 3.78 13.10 -4.80
N ARG A 60 3.17 12.82 -3.64
CA ARG A 60 1.76 13.12 -3.38
C ARG A 60 1.53 14.58 -2.99
N PRO A 61 0.34 15.16 -3.27
CA PRO A 61 -0.78 14.57 -4.01
C PRO A 61 -0.58 14.60 -5.53
N THR A 62 -1.16 13.62 -6.22
CA THR A 62 -1.18 13.59 -7.69
C THR A 62 -2.32 14.45 -8.24
N PRO A 63 -2.13 15.13 -9.38
CA PRO A 63 -3.16 15.99 -9.97
C PRO A 63 -4.33 15.18 -10.54
N LEU A 64 -5.49 15.82 -10.61
CA LEU A 64 -6.66 15.34 -11.37
C LEU A 64 -6.73 16.10 -12.69
N TYR A 65 -6.29 15.45 -13.77
CA TYR A 65 -6.09 16.10 -15.07
C TYR A 65 -7.32 16.01 -15.96
N TYR A 66 -7.87 17.14 -16.40
CA TYR A 66 -8.98 17.17 -17.35
C TYR A 66 -8.51 16.86 -18.78
N ALA A 67 -8.86 15.66 -19.28
CA ALA A 67 -8.42 15.18 -20.59
C ALA A 67 -9.35 15.69 -21.70
N LYS A 68 -9.13 16.94 -22.15
CA LYS A 68 -9.98 17.64 -23.14
C LYS A 68 -10.23 16.84 -24.42
N ARG A 69 -9.17 16.28 -25.03
CA ARG A 69 -9.28 15.52 -26.30
C ARG A 69 -10.11 14.24 -26.14
N LEU A 70 -9.83 13.47 -25.10
CA LEU A 70 -10.59 12.27 -24.79
C LEU A 70 -12.05 12.61 -24.46
N SER A 71 -12.27 13.71 -23.72
CA SER A 71 -13.61 14.18 -23.38
C SER A 71 -14.44 14.50 -24.62
N ALA A 72 -13.83 15.16 -25.62
CA ALA A 72 -14.48 15.45 -26.89
C ALA A 72 -14.80 14.18 -27.69
N GLN A 73 -13.92 13.17 -27.65
CA GLN A 73 -14.12 11.90 -28.35
C GLN A 73 -15.25 11.05 -27.77
N VAL A 74 -15.42 11.04 -26.44
CA VAL A 74 -16.41 10.18 -25.76
C VAL A 74 -17.70 10.91 -25.37
N GLY A 75 -17.79 12.22 -25.60
CA GLY A 75 -18.98 13.03 -25.28
C GLY A 75 -19.22 13.25 -23.78
N ALA A 76 -18.23 13.01 -22.91
CA ALA A 76 -18.33 13.19 -21.46
C ALA A 76 -17.05 13.81 -20.89
N LYS A 77 -17.13 14.47 -19.72
CA LYS A 77 -15.94 15.01 -19.06
C LYS A 77 -15.09 13.88 -18.48
N VAL A 78 -13.89 13.67 -19.03
CA VAL A 78 -12.94 12.67 -18.52
C VAL A 78 -11.83 13.34 -17.73
N TYR A 79 -11.64 12.88 -16.50
CA TYR A 79 -10.53 13.28 -15.63
C TYR A 79 -9.63 12.09 -15.32
N LEU A 80 -8.33 12.28 -15.46
CA LEU A 80 -7.31 11.26 -15.16
C LEU A 80 -6.70 11.54 -13.79
N LYS A 81 -6.82 10.60 -12.87
CA LYS A 81 -6.09 10.64 -11.59
C LYS A 81 -4.65 10.18 -11.83
N ARG A 82 -3.72 11.13 -11.83
CA ARG A 82 -2.35 10.95 -12.36
C ARG A 82 -1.40 10.19 -11.42
N GLU A 83 -1.76 8.99 -11.00
CA GLU A 83 -0.88 8.12 -10.19
C GLU A 83 0.35 7.62 -10.96
N ASP A 84 0.38 7.80 -12.28
CA ASP A 84 1.54 7.60 -13.14
C ASP A 84 2.71 8.56 -12.83
N LEU A 85 2.44 9.70 -12.17
CA LEU A 85 3.46 10.69 -11.81
C LEU A 85 4.20 10.39 -10.50
N LEU A 86 3.83 9.31 -9.80
CA LEU A 86 4.50 8.93 -8.55
C LEU A 86 5.88 8.34 -8.82
N LEU A 87 6.75 8.39 -7.82
CA LEU A 87 8.01 7.64 -7.83
C LEU A 87 7.74 6.16 -8.14
N GLY A 88 8.47 5.62 -9.12
CA GLY A 88 8.26 4.26 -9.65
C GLY A 88 7.13 4.14 -10.68
N GLY A 89 6.47 5.24 -11.06
CA GLY A 89 5.49 5.29 -12.15
C GLY A 89 4.18 4.56 -11.88
N ALA A 90 3.92 4.17 -10.63
CA ALA A 90 2.76 3.37 -10.26
C ALA A 90 2.24 3.70 -8.86
N HIS A 91 0.93 3.54 -8.68
CA HIS A 91 0.25 3.66 -7.39
C HIS A 91 0.75 2.66 -6.32
N LYS A 92 1.53 1.65 -6.69
CA LYS A 92 2.05 0.60 -5.79
C LYS A 92 2.94 1.17 -4.69
N ILE A 93 3.66 2.28 -4.96
CA ILE A 93 4.54 2.93 -3.98
C ILE A 93 3.79 3.39 -2.73
N ASN A 94 2.50 3.73 -2.86
CA ASN A 94 1.66 4.12 -1.71
C ASN A 94 1.57 2.99 -0.69
N ASN A 95 1.35 1.75 -1.16
CA ASN A 95 1.26 0.57 -0.30
C ASN A 95 2.63 0.14 0.21
N THR A 96 3.65 0.08 -0.66
CA THR A 96 4.97 -0.44 -0.26
C THR A 96 5.64 0.46 0.76
N LEU A 97 5.50 1.79 0.68
CA LEU A 97 5.97 2.69 1.74
C LEU A 97 5.24 2.45 3.07
N GLY A 98 3.92 2.28 3.05
CA GLY A 98 3.13 2.00 4.25
C GLY A 98 3.55 0.69 4.93
N GLN A 99 3.67 -0.39 4.15
CA GLN A 99 4.04 -1.70 4.68
C GLN A 99 5.51 -1.79 5.10
N ALA A 100 6.44 -1.21 4.34
CA ALA A 100 7.84 -1.17 4.73
C ALA A 100 8.04 -0.34 6.00
N LEU A 101 7.31 0.78 6.14
CA LEU A 101 7.33 1.57 7.37
C LEU A 101 6.75 0.77 8.54
N LEU A 102 5.65 0.06 8.33
CA LEU A 102 5.08 -0.84 9.35
C LEU A 102 6.09 -1.91 9.77
N ALA A 103 6.75 -2.57 8.82
CA ALA A 103 7.77 -3.58 9.09
C ALA A 103 8.90 -3.02 9.95
N LYS A 104 9.36 -1.79 9.65
CA LYS A 104 10.36 -1.07 10.46
C LYS A 104 9.86 -0.81 11.88
N HIS A 105 8.63 -0.35 12.05
CA HIS A 105 8.02 -0.12 13.39
C HIS A 105 7.75 -1.42 14.15
N MET A 106 7.56 -2.55 13.45
CA MET A 106 7.50 -3.90 14.01
C MET A 106 8.90 -4.47 14.36
N GLY A 107 9.97 -3.71 14.15
CA GLY A 107 11.35 -4.14 14.41
C GLY A 107 11.89 -5.17 13.42
N LYS A 108 11.22 -5.37 12.28
CA LYS A 108 11.71 -6.27 11.23
C LYS A 108 12.85 -5.59 10.47
N THR A 109 13.89 -6.34 10.15
CA THR A 109 15.10 -5.85 9.46
C THR A 109 15.16 -6.27 8.00
N ARG A 110 14.21 -7.10 7.55
CA ARG A 110 14.14 -7.68 6.22
C ARG A 110 12.69 -7.72 5.74
N VAL A 111 12.48 -7.39 4.47
CA VAL A 111 11.21 -7.56 3.75
C VAL A 111 11.41 -8.48 2.56
N ILE A 112 10.38 -9.28 2.28
CA ILE A 112 10.30 -10.09 1.06
C ILE A 112 9.05 -9.73 0.30
N ALA A 113 9.08 -9.88 -1.02
CA ALA A 113 7.90 -9.84 -1.85
C ALA A 113 8.13 -10.69 -3.11
N GLU A 114 7.04 -11.18 -3.69
CA GLU A 114 7.04 -11.77 -5.02
C GLU A 114 6.77 -10.73 -6.10
N THR A 115 7.09 -11.02 -7.35
CA THR A 115 6.66 -10.17 -8.46
C THR A 115 6.50 -10.96 -9.75
N GLY A 116 5.48 -10.62 -10.54
CA GLY A 116 5.35 -11.11 -11.92
C GLY A 116 6.15 -10.22 -12.87
N ALA A 117 5.50 -9.23 -13.48
CA ALA A 117 6.15 -8.29 -14.41
C ALA A 117 7.19 -7.33 -13.79
N GLY A 118 7.48 -7.41 -12.49
CA GLY A 118 8.53 -6.62 -11.82
C GLY A 118 8.09 -5.34 -11.11
N GLN A 119 6.94 -4.75 -11.47
CA GLN A 119 6.51 -3.45 -10.92
C GLN A 119 6.30 -3.44 -9.40
N HIS A 120 5.82 -4.54 -8.82
CA HIS A 120 5.71 -4.65 -7.36
C HIS A 120 7.09 -4.82 -6.72
N GLY A 121 7.96 -5.66 -7.30
CA GLY A 121 9.32 -5.86 -6.83
C GLY A 121 10.11 -4.55 -6.77
N VAL A 122 10.06 -3.74 -7.83
CA VAL A 122 10.70 -2.41 -7.88
C VAL A 122 10.14 -1.48 -6.80
N ALA A 123 8.82 -1.42 -6.61
CA ALA A 123 8.21 -0.58 -5.59
C ALA A 123 8.57 -1.02 -4.15
N THR A 124 8.67 -2.32 -3.90
CA THR A 124 9.08 -2.88 -2.59
C THR A 124 10.56 -2.62 -2.33
N ALA A 125 11.43 -2.87 -3.31
CA ALA A 125 12.86 -2.57 -3.21
C ALA A 125 13.13 -1.09 -2.98
N THR A 126 12.40 -0.20 -3.67
CA THR A 126 12.50 1.26 -3.50
C THR A 126 12.13 1.70 -2.07
N ALA A 127 11.05 1.15 -1.51
CA ALA A 127 10.63 1.45 -0.15
C ALA A 127 11.60 0.88 0.90
N ALA A 128 12.11 -0.33 0.67
CA ALA A 128 13.10 -0.96 1.55
C ALA A 128 14.42 -0.17 1.58
N ALA A 129 14.92 0.24 0.42
CA ALA A 129 16.11 1.08 0.30
C ALA A 129 15.94 2.40 1.06
N MET A 130 14.80 3.08 0.89
CA MET A 130 14.50 4.33 1.59
C MET A 130 14.47 4.19 3.12
N LEU A 131 14.02 3.03 3.63
CA LEU A 131 13.82 2.81 5.06
C LEU A 131 14.97 2.05 5.75
N GLY A 132 15.97 1.61 4.98
CA GLY A 132 17.13 0.88 5.48
C GLY A 132 16.84 -0.59 5.80
N LEU A 133 15.97 -1.25 5.03
CA LEU A 133 15.60 -2.65 5.21
C LEU A 133 16.30 -3.53 4.16
N LYS A 134 16.73 -4.74 4.56
CA LYS A 134 17.14 -5.77 3.60
C LYS A 134 15.94 -6.18 2.75
N CYS A 135 16.12 -6.39 1.45
CA CYS A 135 15.04 -6.70 0.53
C CYS A 135 15.42 -7.86 -0.39
N ASP A 136 14.58 -8.89 -0.41
CA ASP A 136 14.67 -9.97 -1.40
C ASP A 136 13.36 -10.05 -2.18
N ILE A 137 13.46 -10.01 -3.51
CA ILE A 137 12.33 -10.14 -4.42
C ILE A 137 12.41 -11.50 -5.11
N TYR A 138 11.35 -12.28 -4.99
CA TYR A 138 11.20 -13.56 -5.68
C TYR A 138 10.44 -13.31 -6.98
N MET A 139 11.05 -13.65 -8.11
CA MET A 139 10.50 -13.42 -9.45
C MET A 139 10.49 -14.71 -10.25
#